data_AF-A0A2N5Z7Q5-F1
#
_entry.id   AF-A0A2N5Z7Q5-F1
#
_cell.length_a   1.000
_cell.length_b   1.000
_cell.length_c   1.000
_cell.angle_alpha   90.00
_cell.angle_beta   90.00
_cell.angle_gamma   90.00
#
_symmetry.space_group_name_H-M   'P 1'
#
loop_
_entity.id
_entity.type
_entity.pdbx_description
1 polymer ?
#
loop_
_entity_poly.entity_id
_entity_poly.type
_entity_poly.pdbx_seq_one_letter_code
_entity_poly.pdbx_strand_id
1 'polypeptide(L)'
;MPDLCYTCHEEHTKKRKHAPVEGGECTMCHSAHSSDNRHLLTAESAQELCLTCHDLEIGEKDRMHAPVEMGSCEECHDSHESDYRGLLKDEKNKLCFSCHDNIKEAMETKYPHAPMEDCASCHDAHKSANRNLLIEKMPDLCFMCHDPFDEKHVHGPVGEGECTTCHVVHGSDNKNLLLEKDPNALCMMCHDLGNESAKFVHAPAEGGMCLDCHTAHDSPNSGLLTTTKNLLCMNCHSDVEQNMLMIHRHAPFEDDCANCHTSHNSEHEDLLVEEYSALCFMCHDDVQEGLSNKYVVHKVMLQEKSCSQCHSSHASNEPGILLVKEKKLCLDCHNQEYVSEFGRVKNIEQILKEKKFIHEPVKEGCSDCHAPHAEKYPYLLNEFYTPTMYAPSNTRNFKLCFNCHSEELMQLESGNLATNFRNGNQNLHYEHLKGQKARNCNLCHDMHAGDNEHLIKNKIQFGQWEMPMEFNPSENGG
;
A
#
# COMPACT_ATOMS: atom_id res chain seq x y z
N MET A 1 67.12 47.34 10.82
CA MET A 1 67.68 47.85 9.55
C MET A 1 66.63 48.11 8.45
N PRO A 2 65.32 48.31 8.73
CA PRO A 2 64.31 48.45 7.66
C PRO A 2 64.45 49.77 6.87
N ASP A 3 64.89 50.86 7.50
CA ASP A 3 65.03 52.18 6.88
C ASP A 3 65.92 52.17 5.63
N LEU A 4 66.94 51.32 5.58
CA LEU A 4 67.81 51.19 4.42
C LEU A 4 67.10 50.47 3.26
N CYS A 5 66.30 49.44 3.55
CA CYS A 5 65.49 48.74 2.56
C CYS A 5 64.45 49.68 1.92
N TYR A 6 63.82 50.55 2.72
CA TYR A 6 62.83 51.52 2.23
C TYR A 6 63.41 52.69 1.43
N THR A 7 64.74 52.83 1.37
CA THR A 7 65.36 53.76 0.39
C THR A 7 65.21 53.29 -1.05
N CYS A 8 64.95 51.99 -1.26
CA CYS A 8 64.77 51.37 -2.58
C CYS A 8 63.40 50.70 -2.77
N HIS A 9 62.72 50.33 -1.68
CA HIS A 9 61.41 49.69 -1.70
C HIS A 9 60.35 50.60 -1.08
N GLU A 10 59.11 50.47 -1.54
CA GLU A 10 57.99 51.20 -0.94
C GLU A 10 57.77 50.74 0.51
N GLU A 11 57.38 51.69 1.37
CA GLU A 11 57.02 51.37 2.74
C GLU A 11 55.71 50.58 2.79
N HIS A 12 55.70 49.57 3.65
CA HIS A 12 54.51 48.79 3.95
C HIS A 12 53.56 49.60 4.84
N THR A 13 52.40 49.98 4.32
CA THR A 13 51.44 50.91 4.96
C THR A 13 50.05 50.32 5.24
N LYS A 14 49.78 49.09 4.84
CA LYS A 14 48.47 48.44 5.04
C LYS A 14 48.21 48.10 6.51
N LYS A 15 46.94 47.81 6.82
CA LYS A 15 46.45 47.65 8.20
C LYS A 15 47.08 46.49 8.97
N ARG A 16 47.35 45.36 8.31
CA ARG A 16 47.97 44.16 8.90
C ARG A 16 49.33 43.96 8.25
N LYS A 17 50.37 43.88 9.07
CA LYS A 17 51.72 43.56 8.61
C LYS A 17 52.09 42.19 9.14
N HIS A 18 52.87 41.46 8.37
CA HIS A 18 53.46 40.22 8.84
C HIS A 18 54.47 40.55 9.94
N ALA A 19 54.50 39.77 11.02
CA ALA A 19 55.27 40.11 12.22
C ALA A 19 56.77 40.40 11.96
N PRO A 20 57.49 39.62 11.12
CA PRO A 20 58.88 39.95 10.77
C PRO A 20 59.02 41.27 10.01
N VAL A 21 58.02 41.64 9.20
CA VAL A 21 58.01 42.91 8.46
C VAL A 21 57.72 44.09 9.39
N GLU A 22 56.78 43.93 10.32
CA GLU A 22 56.50 44.94 11.34
C GLU A 22 57.72 45.18 12.25
N GLY A 23 58.48 44.13 12.55
CA GLY A 23 59.75 44.21 13.29
C GLY A 23 60.95 44.73 12.46
N GLY A 24 60.80 44.89 11.14
CA GLY A 24 61.87 45.33 10.26
C GLY A 24 62.99 44.29 10.05
N GLU A 25 62.64 43.01 10.15
CA GLU A 25 63.52 41.84 10.07
C GLU A 25 63.60 41.29 8.64
N CYS A 26 63.69 42.17 7.63
CA CYS A 26 63.64 41.82 6.20
C CYS A 26 64.65 40.72 5.80
N THR A 27 65.80 40.67 6.48
CA THR A 27 66.88 39.73 6.19
C THR A 27 66.64 38.31 6.69
N MET A 28 65.55 38.05 7.42
CA MET A 28 65.14 36.68 7.77
C MET A 28 64.66 35.94 6.53
N CYS A 29 63.97 36.64 5.64
CA CYS A 29 63.39 36.08 4.43
C CYS A 29 64.22 36.42 3.18
N HIS A 30 64.93 37.54 3.16
CA HIS A 30 65.70 38.01 2.00
C HIS A 30 67.22 38.04 2.27
N SER A 31 67.99 37.60 1.28
CA SER A 31 69.45 37.74 1.24
C SER A 31 69.83 38.79 0.18
N ALA A 32 69.78 40.06 0.58
CA ALA A 32 69.96 41.19 -0.33
C ALA A 32 71.31 41.14 -1.06
N HIS A 33 71.26 41.04 -2.40
CA HIS A 33 72.40 40.97 -3.32
C HIS A 33 73.27 39.70 -3.27
N SER A 34 72.86 38.67 -2.52
CA SER A 34 73.67 37.46 -2.31
C SER A 34 72.96 36.13 -2.53
N SER A 35 71.66 36.14 -2.84
CA SER A 35 70.91 34.93 -3.20
C SER A 35 70.68 34.83 -4.71
N ASP A 36 70.83 33.62 -5.23
CA ASP A 36 70.47 33.25 -6.61
C ASP A 36 68.99 32.84 -6.73
N ASN A 37 68.25 32.77 -5.61
CA ASN A 37 66.84 32.40 -5.58
C ASN A 37 65.96 33.56 -6.06
N ARG A 38 64.80 33.23 -6.62
CA ARG A 38 63.80 34.21 -7.08
C ARG A 38 63.42 35.14 -5.92
N HIS A 39 63.36 36.45 -6.18
CA HIS A 39 63.10 37.50 -5.17
C HIS A 39 64.14 37.60 -4.04
N LEU A 40 65.35 37.07 -4.27
CA LEU A 40 66.46 37.08 -3.32
C LEU A 40 66.11 36.36 -2.00
N LEU A 41 65.28 35.31 -2.05
CA LEU A 41 64.87 34.58 -0.85
C LEU A 41 66.02 33.79 -0.21
N THR A 42 65.96 33.59 1.10
CA THR A 42 66.93 32.80 1.88
C THR A 42 66.76 31.29 1.74
N ALA A 43 65.61 30.82 1.21
CA ALA A 43 65.34 29.42 0.88
C ALA A 43 65.04 29.25 -0.63
N GLU A 44 65.03 28.02 -1.14
CA GLU A 44 64.91 27.74 -2.57
C GLU A 44 63.50 28.03 -3.11
N SER A 45 62.48 27.95 -2.26
CA SER A 45 61.09 28.24 -2.59
C SER A 45 60.38 29.04 -1.51
N ALA A 46 59.28 29.71 -1.88
CA ALA A 46 58.42 30.40 -0.93
C ALA A 46 57.84 29.42 0.12
N GLN A 47 57.43 28.22 -0.30
CA GLN A 47 56.92 27.19 0.60
C GLN A 47 57.96 26.77 1.64
N GLU A 48 59.17 26.41 1.20
CA GLU A 48 60.25 26.01 2.11
C GLU A 48 60.54 27.12 3.12
N LEU A 49 60.62 28.38 2.65
CA LEU A 49 60.84 29.53 3.52
C LEU A 49 59.73 29.68 4.56
N CYS A 50 58.46 29.67 4.12
CA CYS A 50 57.30 29.80 5.01
C CYS A 50 57.28 28.71 6.08
N LEU A 51 57.58 27.46 5.69
CA LEU A 51 57.55 26.30 6.58
C LEU A 51 58.71 26.25 7.60
N THR A 52 59.71 27.14 7.49
CA THR A 52 60.71 27.30 8.56
C THR A 52 60.11 27.85 9.86
N CYS A 53 58.98 28.55 9.77
CA CYS A 53 58.31 29.22 10.89
C CYS A 53 56.83 28.83 11.02
N HIS A 54 56.13 28.58 9.91
CA HIS A 54 54.73 28.20 9.90
C HIS A 54 54.60 26.70 9.77
N ASP A 55 53.99 26.05 10.76
CA ASP A 55 53.72 24.62 10.65
C ASP A 55 52.43 24.38 9.88
N LEU A 56 52.53 23.53 8.88
CA LEU A 56 51.38 23.00 8.14
C LEU A 56 51.36 21.50 8.41
N GLU A 57 50.74 21.11 9.52
CA GLU A 57 50.70 19.73 9.98
C GLU A 57 49.89 18.83 9.03
N ILE A 58 50.45 18.33 7.93
CA ILE A 58 49.71 17.44 7.01
C ILE A 58 49.59 16.03 7.62
N GLY A 59 48.36 15.60 7.93
CA GLY A 59 48.12 14.22 8.34
C GLY A 59 48.25 13.25 7.16
N GLU A 60 48.58 11.97 7.43
CA GLU A 60 48.78 10.95 6.38
C GLU A 60 47.57 10.76 5.44
N LYS A 61 46.36 11.10 5.91
CA LYS A 61 45.10 10.97 5.16
C LYS A 61 44.59 12.30 4.59
N ASP A 62 45.27 13.40 4.90
CA ASP A 62 44.85 14.71 4.45
C ASP A 62 45.07 14.87 2.95
N ARG A 63 44.13 15.54 2.32
CA ARG A 63 44.26 16.06 0.97
C ARG A 63 44.55 17.53 1.09
N MET A 64 45.51 18.00 0.33
CA MET A 64 45.82 19.43 0.27
C MET A 64 45.02 20.09 -0.84
N HIS A 65 44.72 21.36 -0.63
CA HIS A 65 44.25 22.22 -1.70
C HIS A 65 45.37 22.39 -2.73
N ALA A 66 45.04 22.31 -4.02
CA ALA A 66 46.05 22.29 -5.09
C ALA A 66 47.07 23.46 -5.03
N PRO A 67 46.69 24.73 -4.75
CA PRO A 67 47.67 25.81 -4.59
C PRO A 67 48.64 25.59 -3.42
N VAL A 68 48.18 24.94 -2.35
CA VAL A 68 48.99 24.63 -1.16
C VAL A 68 49.95 23.48 -1.45
N GLU A 69 49.46 22.43 -2.14
CA GLU A 69 50.30 21.31 -2.59
C GLU A 69 51.42 21.77 -3.53
N MET A 70 51.15 22.75 -4.39
CA MET A 70 52.13 23.36 -5.29
C MET A 70 53.09 24.34 -4.60
N GLY A 71 52.87 24.64 -3.32
CA GLY A 71 53.69 25.58 -2.56
C GLY A 71 53.45 27.06 -2.92
N SER A 72 52.35 27.35 -3.62
CA SER A 72 51.98 28.68 -4.10
C SER A 72 51.22 29.48 -3.04
N CYS A 73 51.76 29.56 -1.82
CA CYS A 73 51.13 30.27 -0.69
C CYS A 73 50.83 31.73 -1.03
N GLU A 74 51.66 32.34 -1.88
CA GLU A 74 51.52 33.72 -2.30
C GLU A 74 50.32 33.96 -3.21
N GLU A 75 49.69 32.94 -3.82
CA GLU A 75 48.50 33.17 -4.65
C GLU A 75 47.33 33.70 -3.80
N CYS A 76 47.26 33.27 -2.54
CA CYS A 76 46.23 33.70 -1.60
C CYS A 76 46.75 34.68 -0.55
N HIS A 77 48.01 34.57 -0.13
CA HIS A 77 48.57 35.39 0.94
C HIS A 77 49.57 36.44 0.43
N ASP A 78 49.57 37.61 1.07
CA ASP A 78 50.62 38.63 0.94
C ASP A 78 51.59 38.46 2.12
N SER A 79 52.81 38.01 1.84
CA SER A 79 53.81 37.71 2.86
C SER A 79 54.32 38.93 3.62
N HIS A 80 54.00 40.15 3.16
CA HIS A 80 54.44 41.39 3.80
C HIS A 80 53.29 42.07 4.54
N GLU A 81 52.19 42.35 3.85
CA GLU A 81 51.09 43.10 4.43
C GLU A 81 49.76 42.99 3.68
N SER A 82 48.67 43.14 4.41
CA SER A 82 47.31 43.12 3.86
C SER A 82 46.34 43.96 4.69
N ASP A 83 45.21 44.34 4.10
CA ASP A 83 44.08 44.89 4.85
C ASP A 83 43.18 43.78 5.45
N TYR A 84 43.37 42.53 5.00
CA TYR A 84 42.54 41.37 5.34
C TYR A 84 43.21 40.47 6.40
N ARG A 85 42.38 39.76 7.17
CA ARG A 85 42.84 38.84 8.22
C ARG A 85 43.61 37.66 7.59
N GLY A 86 44.65 37.20 8.28
CA GLY A 86 45.48 36.09 7.76
C GLY A 86 46.35 36.49 6.58
N LEU A 87 46.55 37.79 6.37
CA LEU A 87 47.33 38.34 5.28
C LEU A 87 46.81 37.92 3.89
N LEU A 88 45.51 37.74 3.70
CA LEU A 88 44.94 37.41 2.40
C LEU A 88 45.10 38.55 1.39
N LYS A 89 45.25 38.28 0.10
CA LYS A 89 45.42 39.31 -0.93
C LYS A 89 44.14 40.10 -1.25
N ASP A 90 42.97 39.54 -0.98
CA ASP A 90 41.67 40.16 -1.19
C ASP A 90 40.70 39.73 -0.07
N GLU A 91 39.45 40.22 -0.13
CA GLU A 91 38.34 39.71 0.67
C GLU A 91 38.21 38.18 0.47
N LYS A 92 37.95 37.44 1.54
CA LYS A 92 38.09 35.98 1.59
C LYS A 92 37.26 35.28 0.52
N ASN A 93 35.98 35.60 0.38
CA ASN A 93 35.14 34.92 -0.60
C ASN A 93 35.49 35.36 -2.02
N LYS A 94 35.76 36.66 -2.22
CA LYS A 94 36.23 37.18 -3.52
C LYS A 94 37.51 36.50 -3.99
N LEU A 95 38.42 36.19 -3.06
CA LEU A 95 39.64 35.44 -3.33
C LEU A 95 39.35 34.00 -3.74
N CYS A 96 38.41 33.31 -3.08
CA CYS A 96 37.99 31.98 -3.52
C CYS A 96 37.39 32.02 -4.94
N PHE A 97 36.56 33.02 -5.24
CA PHE A 97 35.91 33.14 -6.55
C PHE A 97 36.85 33.55 -7.68
N SER A 98 38.07 34.04 -7.42
CA SER A 98 39.02 34.30 -8.52
C SER A 98 39.46 33.02 -9.24
N CYS A 99 39.22 31.85 -8.64
CA CYS A 99 39.48 30.54 -9.24
C CYS A 99 38.23 29.64 -9.29
N HIS A 100 37.28 29.81 -8.36
CA HIS A 100 36.05 29.01 -8.28
C HIS A 100 34.83 29.74 -8.85
N ASP A 101 34.92 30.24 -10.09
CA ASP A 101 33.86 31.00 -10.75
C ASP A 101 32.51 30.25 -10.80
N ASN A 102 32.52 28.93 -11.00
CA ASN A 102 31.29 28.11 -10.99
C ASN A 102 30.52 28.20 -9.67
N ILE A 103 31.20 28.37 -8.54
CA ILE A 103 30.56 28.50 -7.22
C ILE A 103 29.98 29.91 -7.05
N LYS A 104 30.65 30.92 -7.61
CA LYS A 104 30.13 32.29 -7.66
C LYS A 104 28.82 32.32 -8.45
N GLU A 105 28.75 31.65 -9.60
CA GLU A 105 27.50 31.54 -10.37
C GLU A 105 26.40 30.86 -9.55
N ALA A 106 26.71 29.80 -8.80
CA ALA A 106 25.76 29.14 -7.91
C ALA A 106 25.18 30.07 -6.83
N MET A 107 25.94 31.08 -6.38
CA MET A 107 25.47 32.09 -5.42
C MET A 107 24.52 33.12 -6.02
N GLU A 108 24.58 33.31 -7.33
CA GLU A 108 23.73 34.27 -8.05
C GLU A 108 22.39 33.64 -8.48
N THR A 109 22.20 32.34 -8.19
CA THR A 109 20.93 31.64 -8.40
C THR A 109 19.81 32.18 -7.52
N LYS A 110 18.57 31.81 -7.85
CA LYS A 110 17.38 32.28 -7.15
C LYS A 110 17.37 31.93 -5.65
N TYR A 111 17.92 30.77 -5.28
CA TYR A 111 17.99 30.31 -3.90
C TYR A 111 19.44 29.93 -3.56
N PRO A 112 20.27 30.88 -3.11
CA PRO A 112 21.59 30.58 -2.57
C PRO A 112 21.46 29.87 -1.22
N HIS A 113 22.40 28.97 -0.90
CA HIS A 113 22.44 28.36 0.42
C HIS A 113 22.98 29.36 1.45
N ALA A 114 22.20 29.65 2.50
CA ALA A 114 22.47 30.76 3.41
C ALA A 114 23.83 30.72 4.15
N PRO A 115 24.36 29.56 4.61
CA PRO A 115 25.67 29.49 5.29
C PRO A 115 26.88 29.86 4.41
N MET A 116 26.69 30.20 3.14
CA MET A 116 27.77 30.49 2.20
C MET A 116 28.36 31.90 2.27
N GLU A 117 28.00 32.71 3.26
CA GLU A 117 28.69 33.97 3.52
C GLU A 117 30.14 33.75 4.00
N ASP A 118 30.50 32.53 4.39
CA ASP A 118 31.87 32.16 4.75
C ASP A 118 32.19 30.73 4.29
N CYS A 119 32.96 30.60 3.21
CA CYS A 119 33.40 29.30 2.67
C CYS A 119 34.13 28.44 3.72
N ALA A 120 34.82 29.08 4.66
CA ALA A 120 35.60 28.39 5.70
C ALA A 120 34.72 27.76 6.80
N SER A 121 33.41 28.02 6.79
CA SER A 121 32.45 27.35 7.68
C SER A 121 32.24 25.89 7.31
N CYS A 122 32.56 25.52 6.06
CA CYS A 122 32.39 24.16 5.54
C CYS A 122 33.68 23.60 4.95
N HIS A 123 34.58 24.44 4.43
CA HIS A 123 35.82 24.02 3.79
C HIS A 123 37.05 24.46 4.58
N ASP A 124 38.05 23.61 4.66
CA ASP A 124 39.41 24.01 5.01
C ASP A 124 40.15 24.44 3.74
N ALA A 125 40.57 25.70 3.68
CA ALA A 125 41.23 26.26 2.50
C ALA A 125 42.62 25.68 2.21
N HIS A 126 43.20 24.95 3.17
CA HIS A 126 44.53 24.36 3.05
C HIS A 126 44.47 22.84 2.90
N LYS A 127 43.78 22.14 3.80
CA LYS A 127 43.76 20.67 3.81
C LYS A 127 42.60 20.09 4.59
N SER A 128 42.17 18.89 4.20
CA SER A 128 41.31 18.06 5.05
C SER A 128 41.42 16.59 4.69
N ALA A 129 41.18 15.72 5.67
CA ALA A 129 40.99 14.30 5.45
C ALA A 129 39.71 13.98 4.64
N ASN A 130 38.74 14.89 4.63
CA ASN A 130 37.47 14.72 3.93
C ASN A 130 37.56 15.13 2.45
N ARG A 131 36.71 14.54 1.61
CA ARG A 131 36.60 14.93 0.19
C ARG A 131 36.21 16.40 0.07
N ASN A 132 36.63 17.05 -1.02
CA ASN A 132 36.35 18.46 -1.30
C ASN A 132 36.80 19.42 -0.17
N LEU A 133 37.78 19.00 0.61
CA LEU A 133 38.35 19.76 1.72
C LEU A 133 37.33 20.14 2.80
N LEU A 134 36.31 19.31 3.04
CA LEU A 134 35.30 19.64 4.04
C LEU A 134 35.86 19.56 5.46
N ILE A 135 35.46 20.48 6.34
CA ILE A 135 35.92 20.47 7.75
C ILE A 135 35.35 19.28 8.52
N GLU A 136 34.20 18.74 8.07
CA GLU A 136 33.58 17.52 8.58
C GLU A 136 32.99 16.69 7.44
N LYS A 137 32.74 15.41 7.72
CA LYS A 137 32.08 14.51 6.76
C LYS A 137 30.57 14.74 6.74
N MET A 138 29.91 14.44 5.62
CA MET A 138 28.45 14.33 5.61
C MET A 138 28.00 13.01 6.26
N PRO A 139 26.85 12.98 6.94
CA PRO A 139 25.89 14.09 7.10
C PRO A 139 26.24 15.05 8.27
N ASP A 140 27.23 14.72 9.11
CA ASP A 140 27.58 15.48 10.32
C ASP A 140 27.81 16.97 10.05
N LEU A 141 28.48 17.31 8.94
CA LEU A 141 28.68 18.69 8.50
C LEU A 141 27.36 19.45 8.32
N CYS A 142 26.37 18.81 7.69
CA CYS A 142 25.05 19.39 7.46
C CYS A 142 24.31 19.59 8.80
N PHE A 143 24.45 18.63 9.70
CA PHE A 143 23.81 18.65 11.02
C PHE A 143 24.42 19.63 12.02
N MET A 144 25.51 20.30 11.67
CA MET A 144 25.98 21.47 12.42
C MET A 144 24.94 22.60 12.40
N CYS A 145 24.07 22.64 11.38
CA CYS A 145 23.02 23.65 11.22
C CYS A 145 21.62 23.07 11.02
N HIS A 146 21.48 21.87 10.44
CA HIS A 146 20.20 21.20 10.21
C HIS A 146 19.89 20.19 11.32
N ASP A 147 18.62 20.03 11.65
CA ASP A 147 18.22 18.97 12.58
C ASP A 147 18.51 17.58 11.97
N PRO A 148 19.00 16.63 12.78
CA PRO A 148 19.22 15.28 12.33
C PRO A 148 17.90 14.56 12.04
N PHE A 149 17.93 13.65 11.07
CA PHE A 149 16.83 12.74 10.74
C PHE A 149 16.99 11.44 11.54
N ASP A 150 16.19 11.28 12.59
CA ASP A 150 16.36 10.22 13.59
C ASP A 150 15.09 9.36 13.80
N GLU A 151 14.11 9.50 12.92
CA GLU A 151 12.94 8.63 12.93
C GLU A 151 13.30 7.16 12.66
N LYS A 152 12.37 6.27 12.98
CA LYS A 152 12.58 4.81 12.90
C LYS A 152 13.03 4.33 11.51
N HIS A 153 12.55 4.97 10.45
CA HIS A 153 12.89 4.67 9.07
C HIS A 153 13.50 5.90 8.42
N VAL A 154 14.81 5.86 8.17
CA VAL A 154 15.53 6.91 7.44
C VAL A 154 15.75 6.44 6.00
N HIS A 155 15.54 7.34 5.05
CA HIS A 155 15.76 7.11 3.63
C HIS A 155 17.24 6.83 3.36
N GLY A 156 17.54 5.80 2.57
CA GLY A 156 18.90 5.29 2.34
C GLY A 156 19.95 6.38 2.07
N PRO A 157 19.77 7.23 1.04
CA PRO A 157 20.72 8.31 0.75
C PRO A 157 20.91 9.29 1.90
N VAL A 158 19.88 9.55 2.72
CA VAL A 158 19.98 10.42 3.89
C VAL A 158 20.78 9.74 5.00
N GLY A 159 20.46 8.48 5.30
CA GLY A 159 21.15 7.70 6.33
C GLY A 159 22.63 7.44 6.00
N GLU A 160 22.97 7.38 4.71
CA GLU A 160 24.34 7.24 4.21
C GLU A 160 25.08 8.59 4.07
N GLY A 161 24.41 9.70 4.32
CA GLY A 161 25.00 11.05 4.22
C GLY A 161 25.20 11.54 2.79
N GLU A 162 24.51 10.95 1.82
CA GLU A 162 24.54 11.34 0.41
C GLU A 162 23.58 12.49 0.10
N CYS A 163 23.57 13.53 0.94
CA CYS A 163 22.65 14.68 0.80
C CYS A 163 22.73 15.33 -0.59
N THR A 164 23.91 15.30 -1.21
CA THR A 164 24.18 15.88 -2.54
C THR A 164 23.62 15.06 -3.71
N THR A 165 23.10 13.86 -3.47
CA THR A 165 22.39 13.08 -4.49
C THR A 165 21.04 13.71 -4.84
N CYS A 166 20.51 14.54 -3.94
CA CYS A 166 19.25 15.27 -4.13
C CYS A 166 19.44 16.79 -4.08
N HIS A 167 20.40 17.29 -3.28
CA HIS A 167 20.58 18.71 -3.04
C HIS A 167 21.83 19.32 -3.68
N VAL A 168 21.69 20.55 -4.18
CA VAL A 168 22.79 21.43 -4.62
C VAL A 168 23.15 22.37 -3.49
N VAL A 169 24.16 21.98 -2.71
CA VAL A 169 24.48 22.58 -1.40
C VAL A 169 25.05 24.00 -1.44
N HIS A 170 25.35 24.55 -2.62
CA HIS A 170 25.83 25.93 -2.75
C HIS A 170 24.70 26.90 -3.14
N GLY A 171 23.78 26.47 -4.00
CA GLY A 171 22.68 27.29 -4.47
C GLY A 171 21.99 26.64 -5.66
N SER A 172 20.71 26.91 -5.84
CA SER A 172 19.93 26.40 -6.96
C SER A 172 18.82 27.37 -7.35
N ASP A 173 18.40 27.32 -8.61
CA ASP A 173 17.15 27.96 -9.04
C ASP A 173 15.90 27.19 -8.58
N ASN A 174 16.09 25.95 -8.11
CA ASN A 174 15.05 25.11 -7.56
C ASN A 174 14.88 25.36 -6.07
N LYS A 175 13.62 25.39 -5.63
CA LYS A 175 13.27 25.55 -4.22
C LYS A 175 13.87 24.40 -3.40
N ASN A 176 14.22 24.66 -2.15
CA ASN A 176 14.86 23.69 -1.24
C ASN A 176 16.19 23.13 -1.77
N LEU A 177 16.85 23.85 -2.68
CA LEU A 177 18.14 23.48 -3.23
C LEU A 177 18.13 22.12 -3.96
N LEU A 178 17.02 21.72 -4.58
CA LEU A 178 16.94 20.44 -5.27
C LEU A 178 17.71 20.44 -6.60
N LEU A 179 18.24 19.28 -6.99
CA LEU A 179 18.83 19.06 -8.31
C LEU A 179 17.78 19.23 -9.42
N GLU A 180 16.59 18.68 -9.20
CA GLU A 180 15.46 18.79 -10.12
C GLU A 180 14.40 19.74 -9.60
N LYS A 181 13.74 20.45 -10.53
CA LYS A 181 12.65 21.38 -10.17
C LYS A 181 11.41 20.63 -9.70
N ASP A 182 11.13 19.51 -10.34
CA ASP A 182 10.03 18.62 -10.01
C ASP A 182 10.52 17.53 -9.05
N PRO A 183 10.03 17.47 -7.80
CA PRO A 183 10.38 16.41 -6.87
C PRO A 183 10.11 15.01 -7.41
N ASN A 184 9.09 14.84 -8.25
CA ASN A 184 8.81 13.54 -8.85
C ASN A 184 9.94 13.09 -9.79
N ALA A 185 10.42 14.00 -10.65
CA ALA A 185 11.55 13.70 -11.53
C ALA A 185 12.79 13.25 -10.74
N LEU A 186 13.03 13.86 -9.56
CA LEU A 186 14.11 13.48 -8.66
C LEU A 186 13.94 12.05 -8.13
N CYS A 187 12.76 11.71 -7.61
CA CYS A 187 12.46 10.36 -7.12
C CYS A 187 12.67 9.31 -8.23
N MET A 188 12.19 9.61 -9.44
CA MET A 188 12.24 8.71 -10.59
C MET A 188 13.65 8.52 -11.20
N MET A 189 14.65 9.28 -10.74
CA MET A 189 16.05 9.00 -11.10
C MET A 189 16.54 7.66 -10.54
N CYS A 190 15.92 7.17 -9.46
CA CYS A 190 16.31 5.93 -8.80
C CYS A 190 15.13 4.98 -8.56
N HIS A 191 13.91 5.50 -8.36
CA HIS A 191 12.72 4.69 -8.14
C HIS A 191 11.94 4.47 -9.43
N ASP A 192 11.36 3.29 -9.57
CA ASP A 192 10.32 3.01 -10.54
C ASP A 192 9.00 2.71 -9.80
N LEU A 193 7.90 2.64 -10.55
CA LEU A 193 6.60 2.27 -9.99
C LEU A 193 6.46 0.75 -9.77
N GLY A 194 7.53 -0.03 -9.91
CA GLY A 194 7.53 -1.48 -9.76
C GLY A 194 7.17 -2.19 -11.05
N ASN A 195 5.92 -2.66 -11.17
CA ASN A 195 5.56 -3.63 -12.22
C ASN A 195 5.52 -3.00 -13.62
N GLU A 196 6.52 -3.29 -14.45
CA GLU A 196 6.60 -2.86 -15.86
C GLU A 196 5.45 -3.41 -16.74
N SER A 197 4.81 -4.51 -16.33
CA SER A 197 3.67 -5.11 -17.01
C SER A 197 2.32 -4.54 -16.55
N ALA A 198 2.32 -3.59 -15.60
CA ALA A 198 1.11 -3.00 -15.07
C ALA A 198 0.29 -2.31 -16.17
N LYS A 199 -1.02 -2.56 -16.15
CA LYS A 199 -2.00 -1.95 -17.07
C LYS A 199 -2.75 -0.80 -16.42
N PHE A 200 -2.82 -0.83 -15.08
CA PHE A 200 -3.54 0.13 -14.27
C PHE A 200 -2.54 0.79 -13.33
N VAL A 201 -2.47 2.11 -13.38
CA VAL A 201 -1.63 2.91 -12.50
C VAL A 201 -2.54 3.71 -11.58
N HIS A 202 -2.19 3.75 -10.31
CA HIS A 202 -2.91 4.52 -9.32
C HIS A 202 -2.75 6.02 -9.64
N ALA A 203 -3.86 6.75 -9.73
CA ALA A 203 -3.84 8.14 -10.18
C ALA A 203 -2.84 9.05 -9.42
N PRO A 204 -2.64 8.94 -8.11
CA PRO A 204 -1.59 9.69 -7.41
C PRO A 204 -0.17 9.34 -7.86
N ALA A 205 0.10 8.06 -8.10
CA ALA A 205 1.39 7.60 -8.60
C ALA A 205 1.61 8.05 -10.06
N GLU A 206 0.60 7.94 -10.92
CA GLU A 206 0.65 8.43 -12.30
C GLU A 206 0.88 9.95 -12.37
N GLY A 207 0.27 10.70 -11.44
CA GLY A 207 0.44 12.14 -11.31
C GLY A 207 1.75 12.59 -10.65
N GLY A 208 2.62 11.66 -10.23
CA GLY A 208 3.88 11.99 -9.56
C GLY A 208 3.72 12.58 -8.15
N MET A 209 2.60 12.31 -7.49
CA MET A 209 2.27 12.86 -6.16
C MET A 209 2.92 12.03 -5.04
N CYS A 210 4.20 11.68 -5.19
CA CYS A 210 4.91 10.80 -4.25
C CYS A 210 4.88 11.33 -2.82
N LEU A 211 4.99 12.66 -2.65
CA LEU A 211 5.08 13.32 -1.35
C LEU A 211 3.73 13.45 -0.63
N ASP A 212 2.61 13.09 -1.27
CA ASP A 212 1.31 13.01 -0.59
C ASP A 212 1.25 11.76 0.31
N CYS A 213 1.99 10.73 -0.07
CA CYS A 213 2.06 9.44 0.62
C CYS A 213 3.38 9.22 1.36
N HIS A 214 4.48 9.74 0.82
CA HIS A 214 5.83 9.50 1.34
C HIS A 214 6.49 10.77 1.89
N THR A 215 7.38 10.59 2.85
CA THR A 215 8.35 11.60 3.27
C THR A 215 9.67 11.37 2.52
N ALA A 216 10.41 12.45 2.23
CA ALA A 216 11.64 12.37 1.44
C ALA A 216 12.87 11.94 2.25
N HIS A 217 12.86 12.11 3.58
CA HIS A 217 14.03 11.92 4.42
C HIS A 217 13.86 10.82 5.44
N ASP A 218 12.82 10.88 6.27
CA ASP A 218 12.59 9.89 7.33
C ASP A 218 11.11 9.86 7.76
N SER A 219 10.71 8.77 8.40
CA SER A 219 9.36 8.59 8.93
C SER A 219 9.33 7.54 10.03
N PRO A 220 8.40 7.65 11.00
CA PRO A 220 8.13 6.57 11.93
C PRO A 220 7.50 5.34 11.25
N ASN A 221 6.95 5.49 10.03
CA ASN A 221 6.25 4.44 9.29
C ASN A 221 7.14 3.79 8.23
N SER A 222 7.01 2.47 8.07
CA SER A 222 7.77 1.70 7.07
C SER A 222 7.48 2.19 5.65
N GLY A 223 8.51 2.20 4.79
CA GLY A 223 8.37 2.71 3.42
C GLY A 223 8.26 4.24 3.35
N LEU A 224 8.70 4.94 4.40
CA LEU A 224 8.68 6.40 4.50
C LEU A 224 7.26 6.99 4.40
N LEU A 225 6.24 6.28 4.88
CA LEU A 225 4.86 6.77 4.72
C LEU A 225 4.57 7.95 5.67
N THR A 226 3.79 8.92 5.21
CA THR A 226 3.38 10.09 6.02
C THR A 226 2.49 9.70 7.21
N THR A 227 1.81 8.55 7.11
CA THR A 227 0.98 7.98 8.18
C THR A 227 0.88 6.46 8.05
N THR A 228 0.10 5.79 8.91
CA THR A 228 -0.17 4.35 8.81
C THR A 228 -0.88 4.01 7.51
N LYS A 229 -0.56 2.87 6.88
CA LYS A 229 -1.10 2.45 5.57
C LYS A 229 -2.62 2.60 5.43
N ASN A 230 -3.41 2.03 6.35
CA ASN A 230 -4.87 2.07 6.25
C ASN A 230 -5.39 3.51 6.27
N LEU A 231 -4.92 4.33 7.21
CA LEU A 231 -5.30 5.74 7.29
C LEU A 231 -4.87 6.52 6.04
N LEU A 232 -3.71 6.19 5.48
CA LEU A 232 -3.22 6.83 4.25
C LEU A 232 -4.20 6.64 3.09
N CYS A 233 -4.69 5.42 2.89
CA CYS A 233 -5.70 5.13 1.86
C CYS A 233 -7.01 5.88 2.15
N MET A 234 -7.49 5.87 3.39
CA MET A 234 -8.77 6.48 3.77
C MET A 234 -8.79 8.01 3.67
N ASN A 235 -7.62 8.67 3.70
CA ASN A 235 -7.56 10.12 3.50
C ASN A 235 -8.12 10.56 2.13
N CYS A 236 -8.11 9.67 1.13
CA CYS A 236 -8.68 9.91 -0.19
C CYS A 236 -9.91 9.04 -0.48
N HIS A 237 -9.93 7.79 -0.01
CA HIS A 237 -11.01 6.83 -0.25
C HIS A 237 -12.11 6.90 0.83
N SER A 238 -12.82 8.02 0.89
CA SER A 238 -13.83 8.29 1.93
C SER A 238 -15.00 7.30 1.95
N ASP A 239 -15.31 6.67 0.82
CA ASP A 239 -16.33 5.63 0.70
C ASP A 239 -15.88 4.34 1.41
N VAL A 240 -14.60 4.00 1.29
CA VAL A 240 -14.01 2.86 1.99
C VAL A 240 -13.92 3.15 3.50
N GLU A 241 -13.70 4.41 3.89
CA GLU A 241 -13.78 4.82 5.30
C GLU A 241 -15.17 4.53 5.90
N GLN A 242 -16.25 4.78 5.14
CA GLN A 242 -17.61 4.46 5.62
C GLN A 242 -17.82 2.95 5.84
N ASN A 243 -17.12 2.08 5.09
CA ASN A 243 -17.21 0.63 5.28
C ASN A 243 -16.68 0.20 6.66
N MET A 244 -15.78 0.97 7.27
CA MET A 244 -15.30 0.71 8.63
C MET A 244 -16.41 0.84 9.69
N LEU A 245 -17.49 1.57 9.38
CA LEU A 245 -18.63 1.77 10.27
C LEU A 245 -19.67 0.64 10.18
N MET A 246 -19.54 -0.26 9.20
CA MET A 246 -20.47 -1.37 9.01
C MET A 246 -20.24 -2.49 10.03
N ILE A 247 -21.30 -3.26 10.30
CA ILE A 247 -21.32 -4.27 11.37
C ILE A 247 -20.39 -5.45 11.05
N HIS A 248 -20.47 -5.98 9.83
CA HIS A 248 -19.71 -7.16 9.40
C HIS A 248 -18.61 -6.72 8.45
N ARG A 249 -17.38 -6.73 8.94
CA ARG A 249 -16.18 -6.41 8.15
C ARG A 249 -15.44 -7.69 7.80
N HIS A 250 -14.91 -7.71 6.59
CA HIS A 250 -14.07 -8.79 6.11
C HIS A 250 -12.74 -8.72 6.87
N ALA A 251 -12.31 -9.83 7.48
CA ALA A 251 -11.13 -9.80 8.34
C ALA A 251 -9.86 -9.24 7.65
N PRO A 252 -9.54 -9.58 6.37
CA PRO A 252 -8.42 -8.97 5.65
C PRO A 252 -8.56 -7.46 5.44
N PHE A 253 -9.79 -6.93 5.38
CA PHE A 253 -10.04 -5.49 5.23
C PHE A 253 -9.70 -4.71 6.51
N GLU A 254 -9.82 -5.32 7.68
CA GLU A 254 -9.42 -4.69 8.95
C GLU A 254 -7.90 -4.68 9.16
N ASP A 255 -7.16 -5.52 8.44
CA ASP A 255 -5.73 -5.73 8.66
C ASP A 255 -4.86 -4.78 7.82
N ASP A 256 -4.61 -5.10 6.54
CA ASP A 256 -3.81 -4.27 5.63
C ASP A 256 -4.44 -4.28 4.24
N CYS A 257 -4.73 -3.09 3.70
CA CYS A 257 -5.24 -2.94 2.34
C CYS A 257 -4.29 -3.56 1.30
N ALA A 258 -2.99 -3.62 1.60
CA ALA A 258 -1.96 -4.20 0.74
C ALA A 258 -2.05 -5.71 0.58
N ASN A 259 -2.91 -6.40 1.36
CA ASN A 259 -3.18 -7.82 1.19
C ASN A 259 -3.95 -8.11 -0.10
N CYS A 260 -4.73 -7.14 -0.58
CA CYS A 260 -5.58 -7.27 -1.75
C CYS A 260 -5.23 -6.26 -2.84
N HIS A 261 -4.72 -5.09 -2.48
CA HIS A 261 -4.39 -4.01 -3.41
C HIS A 261 -2.90 -3.72 -3.48
N THR A 262 -2.42 -3.30 -4.63
CA THR A 262 -1.13 -2.64 -4.78
C THR A 262 -1.31 -1.11 -4.64
N SER A 263 -0.28 -0.42 -4.17
CA SER A 263 -0.38 1.02 -3.88
C SER A 263 -0.07 1.92 -5.09
N HIS A 264 0.66 1.40 -6.08
CA HIS A 264 1.14 2.20 -7.23
C HIS A 264 0.58 1.72 -8.56
N ASN A 265 0.66 0.42 -8.86
CA ASN A 265 0.18 -0.11 -10.14
C ASN A 265 -0.12 -1.61 -10.07
N SER A 266 -0.96 -2.10 -10.98
CA SER A 266 -1.29 -3.51 -11.13
C SER A 266 -1.60 -3.89 -12.57
N GLU A 267 -1.51 -5.18 -12.87
CA GLU A 267 -2.06 -5.78 -14.10
C GLU A 267 -3.58 -5.91 -14.07
N HIS A 268 -4.17 -5.85 -12.86
CA HIS A 268 -5.59 -6.05 -12.61
C HIS A 268 -6.29 -4.73 -12.28
N GLU A 269 -7.57 -4.65 -12.68
CA GLU A 269 -8.45 -3.52 -12.37
C GLU A 269 -8.54 -3.32 -10.85
N ASP A 270 -8.85 -2.10 -10.41
CA ASP A 270 -8.94 -1.74 -8.98
C ASP A 270 -7.63 -1.96 -8.19
N LEU A 271 -6.50 -2.03 -8.92
CA LEU A 271 -5.16 -2.26 -8.37
C LEU A 271 -5.05 -3.57 -7.58
N LEU A 272 -5.79 -4.61 -7.95
CA LEU A 272 -5.74 -5.87 -7.21
C LEU A 272 -4.40 -6.59 -7.38
N VAL A 273 -3.93 -7.30 -6.35
CA VAL A 273 -2.68 -8.08 -6.41
C VAL A 273 -2.79 -9.33 -7.30
N GLU A 274 -4.01 -9.77 -7.59
CA GLU A 274 -4.34 -10.95 -8.39
C GLU A 274 -5.68 -10.75 -9.12
N GLU A 275 -6.07 -11.69 -9.99
CA GLU A 275 -7.42 -11.71 -10.59
C GLU A 275 -8.49 -11.82 -9.49
N TYR A 276 -9.63 -11.16 -9.70
CA TYR A 276 -10.67 -10.95 -8.69
C TYR A 276 -11.10 -12.23 -7.95
N SER A 277 -11.41 -13.31 -8.67
CA SER A 277 -11.86 -14.57 -8.04
C SER A 277 -10.68 -15.34 -7.46
N ALA A 278 -9.55 -15.34 -8.15
CA ALA A 278 -8.31 -15.95 -7.68
C ALA A 278 -7.87 -15.37 -6.33
N LEU A 279 -8.01 -14.06 -6.13
CA LEU A 279 -7.70 -13.36 -4.88
C LEU A 279 -8.51 -13.94 -3.70
N CYS A 280 -9.81 -14.17 -3.88
CA CYS A 280 -10.64 -14.77 -2.84
C CYS A 280 -10.18 -16.19 -2.49
N PHE A 281 -9.81 -16.98 -3.51
CA PHE A 281 -9.38 -18.37 -3.33
C PHE A 281 -8.00 -18.53 -2.70
N MET A 282 -7.21 -17.46 -2.57
CA MET A 282 -5.97 -17.50 -1.79
C MET A 282 -6.23 -17.85 -0.32
N CYS A 283 -7.41 -17.52 0.20
CA CYS A 283 -7.83 -17.79 1.58
C CYS A 283 -9.09 -18.67 1.69
N HIS A 284 -9.96 -18.67 0.67
CA HIS A 284 -11.20 -19.46 0.62
C HIS A 284 -11.06 -20.67 -0.31
N ASP A 285 -10.10 -21.53 0.00
CA ASP A 285 -9.78 -22.74 -0.77
C ASP A 285 -10.91 -23.78 -0.70
N ASP A 286 -11.65 -23.83 0.41
CA ASP A 286 -12.85 -24.65 0.59
C ASP A 286 -13.94 -24.33 -0.45
N VAL A 287 -14.18 -23.05 -0.70
CA VAL A 287 -15.11 -22.60 -1.74
C VAL A 287 -14.57 -22.98 -3.11
N GLN A 288 -13.27 -22.78 -3.35
CA GLN A 288 -12.63 -23.16 -4.62
C GLN A 288 -12.78 -24.67 -4.91
N GLU A 289 -12.56 -25.52 -3.90
CA GLU A 289 -12.71 -26.98 -4.02
C GLU A 289 -14.18 -27.36 -4.32
N GLY A 290 -15.12 -26.67 -3.69
CA GLY A 290 -16.56 -26.81 -3.94
C GLY A 290 -16.97 -26.50 -5.38
N LEU A 291 -16.24 -25.63 -6.08
CA LEU A 291 -16.50 -25.30 -7.49
C LEU A 291 -15.95 -26.34 -8.49
N SER A 292 -15.36 -27.44 -8.01
CA SER A 292 -14.84 -28.50 -8.89
C SER A 292 -15.94 -29.33 -9.57
N ASN A 293 -15.60 -30.05 -10.65
CA ASN A 293 -16.51 -30.87 -11.47
C ASN A 293 -17.29 -31.98 -10.72
N LYS A 294 -17.10 -32.16 -9.41
CA LYS A 294 -17.81 -33.15 -8.59
C LYS A 294 -19.13 -32.63 -8.02
N TYR A 295 -19.36 -31.32 -8.07
CA TYR A 295 -20.50 -30.66 -7.46
C TYR A 295 -21.40 -30.00 -8.51
N VAL A 296 -22.66 -29.81 -8.12
CA VAL A 296 -23.55 -28.86 -8.80
C VAL A 296 -23.11 -27.48 -8.37
N VAL A 297 -22.68 -26.67 -9.33
CA VAL A 297 -22.20 -25.31 -9.08
C VAL A 297 -23.32 -24.32 -9.40
N HIS A 298 -23.54 -23.35 -8.52
CA HIS A 298 -24.46 -22.27 -8.79
C HIS A 298 -23.93 -21.45 -9.95
N LYS A 299 -24.74 -21.33 -11.03
CA LYS A 299 -24.30 -20.75 -12.31
C LYS A 299 -23.68 -19.35 -12.19
N VAL A 300 -24.08 -18.54 -11.22
CA VAL A 300 -23.49 -17.22 -10.98
C VAL A 300 -22.00 -17.30 -10.63
N MET A 301 -21.57 -18.38 -9.96
CA MET A 301 -20.18 -18.60 -9.55
C MET A 301 -19.21 -18.80 -10.72
N LEU A 302 -19.74 -19.12 -11.90
CA LEU A 302 -18.95 -19.33 -13.13
C LEU A 302 -18.76 -18.04 -13.94
N GLN A 303 -19.26 -16.90 -13.45
CA GLN A 303 -19.13 -15.60 -14.10
C GLN A 303 -17.91 -14.84 -13.58
N GLU A 304 -17.46 -13.84 -14.34
CA GLU A 304 -16.43 -12.91 -13.85
C GLU A 304 -16.95 -12.11 -12.65
N LYS A 305 -16.05 -11.80 -11.70
CA LYS A 305 -16.37 -11.10 -10.45
C LYS A 305 -17.58 -11.71 -9.72
N SER A 306 -17.72 -13.04 -9.76
CA SER A 306 -18.92 -13.72 -9.26
C SER A 306 -19.17 -13.49 -7.77
N CYS A 307 -18.11 -13.45 -6.96
CA CYS A 307 -18.22 -13.25 -5.51
C CYS A 307 -18.83 -11.88 -5.16
N SER A 308 -18.50 -10.81 -5.91
CA SER A 308 -19.07 -9.47 -5.66
C SER A 308 -20.50 -9.29 -6.12
N GLN A 309 -21.10 -10.29 -6.77
CA GLN A 309 -22.54 -10.24 -7.05
C GLN A 309 -23.39 -10.50 -5.81
N CYS A 310 -22.79 -11.12 -4.78
CA CYS A 310 -23.48 -11.51 -3.55
C CYS A 310 -22.82 -10.95 -2.30
N HIS A 311 -21.49 -10.88 -2.26
CA HIS A 311 -20.71 -10.43 -1.12
C HIS A 311 -20.09 -9.05 -1.39
N SER A 312 -19.94 -8.25 -0.35
CA SER A 312 -19.02 -7.10 -0.36
C SER A 312 -17.63 -7.58 0.02
N SER A 313 -16.60 -7.12 -0.69
CA SER A 313 -15.20 -7.51 -0.46
C SER A 313 -14.59 -6.89 0.80
N HIS A 314 -15.23 -5.83 1.31
CA HIS A 314 -14.76 -5.06 2.47
C HIS A 314 -15.69 -5.23 3.66
N ALA A 315 -16.93 -4.78 3.55
CA ALA A 315 -17.86 -4.80 4.66
C ALA A 315 -19.32 -4.72 4.22
N SER A 316 -20.23 -5.19 5.07
CA SER A 316 -21.67 -4.97 4.95
C SER A 316 -22.36 -4.99 6.32
N ASN A 317 -23.63 -4.61 6.35
CA ASN A 317 -24.45 -4.73 7.57
C ASN A 317 -25.15 -6.09 7.69
N GLU A 318 -24.92 -7.00 6.75
CA GLU A 318 -25.59 -8.29 6.67
C GLU A 318 -24.59 -9.43 6.99
N PRO A 319 -25.02 -10.49 7.69
CA PRO A 319 -24.17 -11.64 7.98
C PRO A 319 -23.58 -12.24 6.70
N GLY A 320 -22.35 -12.77 6.78
CA GLY A 320 -21.65 -13.28 5.59
C GLY A 320 -21.22 -12.17 4.62
N ILE A 321 -21.27 -10.91 5.04
CA ILE A 321 -20.88 -9.74 4.25
C ILE A 321 -21.71 -9.63 2.96
N LEU A 322 -22.98 -10.05 3.02
CA LEU A 322 -23.87 -9.99 1.87
C LEU A 322 -24.19 -8.53 1.50
N LEU A 323 -24.38 -8.26 0.21
CA LEU A 323 -24.71 -6.91 -0.27
C LEU A 323 -26.04 -6.39 0.28
N VAL A 324 -27.01 -7.30 0.43
CA VAL A 324 -28.35 -7.06 0.98
C VAL A 324 -28.79 -8.31 1.73
N LYS A 325 -29.92 -8.21 2.46
CA LYS A 325 -30.53 -9.36 3.16
C LYS A 325 -30.65 -10.57 2.25
N GLU A 326 -30.27 -11.74 2.77
CA GLU A 326 -30.17 -13.01 2.04
C GLU A 326 -31.39 -13.30 1.16
N LYS A 327 -32.60 -13.27 1.75
CA LYS A 327 -33.83 -13.50 1.00
C LYS A 327 -33.98 -12.56 -0.20
N LYS A 328 -33.72 -11.26 0.00
CA LYS A 328 -33.80 -10.29 -1.09
C LYS A 328 -32.74 -10.58 -2.15
N LEU A 329 -31.51 -10.89 -1.73
CA LEU A 329 -30.40 -11.19 -2.63
C LEU A 329 -30.74 -12.34 -3.58
N CYS A 330 -31.27 -13.44 -3.06
CA CYS A 330 -31.69 -14.57 -3.89
C CYS A 330 -32.85 -14.18 -4.83
N LEU A 331 -33.86 -13.50 -4.29
CA LEU A 331 -35.07 -13.16 -5.04
C LEU A 331 -34.83 -12.11 -6.14
N ASP A 332 -33.77 -11.32 -6.07
CA ASP A 332 -33.41 -10.39 -7.14
C ASP A 332 -33.07 -11.12 -8.46
N CYS A 333 -32.66 -12.40 -8.40
CA CYS A 333 -32.46 -13.26 -9.57
C CYS A 333 -33.52 -14.37 -9.72
N HIS A 334 -34.04 -14.90 -8.61
CA HIS A 334 -35.06 -15.95 -8.59
C HIS A 334 -36.51 -15.40 -8.66
N ASN A 335 -36.67 -14.26 -9.33
CA ASN A 335 -37.94 -13.57 -9.62
C ASN A 335 -38.52 -13.88 -11.00
N GLN A 336 -38.01 -14.92 -11.65
CA GLN A 336 -38.49 -15.39 -12.95
C GLN A 336 -38.36 -16.90 -13.05
N GLU A 337 -39.07 -17.46 -14.01
CA GLU A 337 -39.03 -18.89 -14.27
C GLU A 337 -38.00 -19.21 -15.36
N TYR A 338 -37.23 -20.28 -15.16
CA TYR A 338 -36.22 -20.74 -16.10
C TYR A 338 -36.03 -22.25 -16.04
N VAL A 339 -35.35 -22.80 -17.04
CA VAL A 339 -35.01 -24.24 -17.10
C VAL A 339 -33.55 -24.41 -16.70
N SER A 340 -33.33 -25.21 -15.65
CA SER A 340 -32.02 -25.71 -15.24
C SER A 340 -31.76 -27.10 -15.81
N GLU A 341 -30.52 -27.58 -15.68
CA GLU A 341 -30.16 -28.96 -16.04
C GLU A 341 -30.97 -30.03 -15.26
N PHE A 342 -31.48 -29.67 -14.07
CA PHE A 342 -32.31 -30.55 -13.24
C PHE A 342 -33.81 -30.36 -13.46
N GLY A 343 -34.23 -29.39 -14.28
CA GLY A 343 -35.64 -29.11 -14.56
C GLY A 343 -36.05 -27.66 -14.38
N ARG A 344 -37.35 -27.39 -14.41
CA ARG A 344 -37.92 -26.03 -14.37
C ARG A 344 -37.88 -25.46 -12.96
N VAL A 345 -37.17 -24.35 -12.78
CA VAL A 345 -37.17 -23.55 -11.56
C VAL A 345 -38.24 -22.48 -11.71
N LYS A 346 -39.22 -22.46 -10.78
CA LYS A 346 -40.33 -21.51 -10.79
C LYS A 346 -39.89 -20.12 -10.33
N ASN A 347 -40.69 -19.11 -10.65
CA ASN A 347 -40.57 -17.79 -10.07
C ASN A 347 -40.87 -17.83 -8.56
N ILE A 348 -39.83 -17.96 -7.73
CA ILE A 348 -39.99 -18.11 -6.28
C ILE A 348 -40.50 -16.80 -5.67
N GLU A 349 -40.02 -15.64 -6.16
CA GLU A 349 -40.47 -14.35 -5.66
C GLU A 349 -41.99 -14.18 -5.81
N GLN A 350 -42.53 -14.53 -6.98
CA GLN A 350 -43.97 -14.49 -7.23
C GLN A 350 -44.73 -15.48 -6.34
N ILE A 351 -44.23 -16.71 -6.17
CA ILE A 351 -44.85 -17.71 -5.29
C ILE A 351 -44.95 -17.20 -3.85
N LEU A 352 -43.87 -16.60 -3.32
CA LEU A 352 -43.86 -16.07 -1.96
C LEU A 352 -44.78 -14.86 -1.77
N LYS A 353 -45.07 -14.10 -2.85
CA LYS A 353 -45.98 -12.94 -2.82
C LYS A 353 -47.46 -13.34 -2.95
N GLU A 354 -47.76 -14.34 -3.78
CA GLU A 354 -49.15 -14.70 -4.13
C GLU A 354 -49.78 -15.72 -3.19
N LYS A 355 -48.98 -16.56 -2.55
CA LYS A 355 -49.46 -17.67 -1.73
C LYS A 355 -49.73 -17.25 -0.28
N LYS A 356 -50.75 -17.87 0.31
CA LYS A 356 -51.25 -17.51 1.65
C LYS A 356 -50.33 -17.98 2.78
N PHE A 357 -49.80 -19.19 2.67
CA PHE A 357 -48.94 -19.80 3.69
C PHE A 357 -47.53 -19.97 3.14
N ILE A 358 -46.57 -19.30 3.78
CA ILE A 358 -45.14 -19.42 3.46
C ILE A 358 -44.53 -20.47 4.38
N HIS A 359 -43.69 -21.33 3.82
CA HIS A 359 -42.93 -22.31 4.60
C HIS A 359 -41.95 -21.58 5.52
N GLU A 360 -41.99 -21.88 6.82
CA GLU A 360 -41.26 -21.13 7.85
C GLU A 360 -39.76 -20.91 7.53
N PRO A 361 -38.99 -21.91 7.08
CA PRO A 361 -37.58 -21.74 6.74
C PRO A 361 -37.31 -20.73 5.61
N VAL A 362 -38.31 -20.44 4.77
CA VAL A 362 -38.19 -19.53 3.61
C VAL A 362 -38.60 -18.08 3.95
N LYS A 363 -39.03 -17.84 5.20
CA LYS A 363 -39.46 -16.49 5.61
C LYS A 363 -38.29 -15.52 5.69
N GLU A 364 -37.17 -15.95 6.26
CA GLU A 364 -36.00 -15.10 6.53
C GLU A 364 -34.85 -15.31 5.54
N GLY A 365 -34.74 -16.49 4.91
CA GLY A 365 -33.65 -16.83 4.00
C GLY A 365 -33.96 -18.03 3.11
N CYS A 366 -32.95 -18.51 2.38
CA CYS A 366 -33.02 -19.69 1.52
C CYS A 366 -31.99 -20.76 1.91
N SER A 367 -30.96 -20.37 2.66
CA SER A 367 -29.76 -21.17 2.92
C SER A 367 -29.95 -22.29 3.93
N ASP A 368 -31.09 -22.33 4.64
CA ASP A 368 -31.46 -23.48 5.49
C ASP A 368 -31.61 -24.77 4.65
N CYS A 369 -32.10 -24.61 3.41
CA CYS A 369 -32.33 -25.72 2.49
C CYS A 369 -31.35 -25.73 1.32
N HIS A 370 -30.82 -24.57 0.93
CA HIS A 370 -29.97 -24.41 -0.24
C HIS A 370 -28.50 -24.05 0.10
N ALA A 371 -27.57 -24.57 -0.69
CA ALA A 371 -26.16 -24.22 -0.67
C ALA A 371 -25.85 -23.26 -1.84
N PRO A 372 -25.75 -21.94 -1.59
CA PRO A 372 -25.75 -20.93 -2.66
C PRO A 372 -24.51 -20.92 -3.57
N HIS A 373 -23.43 -21.64 -3.19
CA HIS A 373 -22.20 -21.74 -3.98
C HIS A 373 -22.15 -23.00 -4.83
N ALA A 374 -22.03 -24.15 -4.17
CA ALA A 374 -21.98 -25.46 -4.82
C ALA A 374 -22.36 -26.56 -3.83
N GLU A 375 -22.96 -27.64 -4.33
CA GLU A 375 -23.31 -28.82 -3.54
C GLU A 375 -23.48 -30.05 -4.41
N LYS A 376 -23.34 -31.26 -3.86
CA LYS A 376 -23.41 -32.51 -4.63
C LYS A 376 -24.83 -32.91 -5.00
N TYR A 377 -25.82 -32.22 -4.45
CA TYR A 377 -27.23 -32.54 -4.62
C TYR A 377 -27.90 -31.59 -5.62
N PRO A 378 -28.83 -32.11 -6.45
CA PRO A 378 -29.57 -31.31 -7.43
C PRO A 378 -30.26 -30.09 -6.80
N TYR A 379 -30.40 -29.02 -7.58
CA TYR A 379 -30.97 -27.73 -7.13
C TYR A 379 -30.23 -27.10 -5.93
N LEU A 380 -28.95 -27.45 -5.75
CA LEU A 380 -28.11 -26.93 -4.69
C LEU A 380 -28.73 -27.17 -3.31
N LEU A 381 -29.29 -28.34 -3.05
CA LEU A 381 -29.92 -28.64 -1.75
C LEU A 381 -28.86 -29.08 -0.74
N ASN A 382 -28.91 -28.63 0.52
CA ASN A 382 -27.92 -28.98 1.56
C ASN A 382 -27.88 -30.47 1.89
N GLU A 383 -28.97 -31.20 1.64
CA GLU A 383 -29.08 -32.63 1.89
C GLU A 383 -29.78 -33.35 0.75
N PHE A 384 -29.58 -34.67 0.68
CA PHE A 384 -30.19 -35.46 -0.38
C PHE A 384 -31.72 -35.39 -0.30
N TYR A 385 -32.33 -35.10 -1.44
CA TYR A 385 -33.76 -35.18 -1.65
C TYR A 385 -34.02 -35.81 -3.01
N THR A 386 -34.82 -36.88 -3.03
CA THR A 386 -35.06 -37.61 -4.28
C THR A 386 -35.76 -36.72 -5.32
N PRO A 387 -35.25 -36.63 -6.56
CA PRO A 387 -35.90 -35.84 -7.62
C PRO A 387 -37.08 -36.60 -8.26
N THR A 388 -37.24 -37.89 -7.97
CA THR A 388 -38.30 -38.73 -8.54
C THR A 388 -39.61 -38.57 -7.78
N MET A 389 -40.75 -38.67 -8.50
CA MET A 389 -42.08 -38.66 -7.88
C MET A 389 -42.31 -39.81 -6.89
N TYR A 390 -41.61 -40.93 -7.10
CA TYR A 390 -41.65 -42.11 -6.23
C TYR A 390 -40.24 -42.61 -5.95
N ALA A 391 -39.98 -43.05 -4.73
CA ALA A 391 -38.69 -43.60 -4.32
C ALA A 391 -38.86 -44.72 -3.29
N PRO A 392 -37.84 -45.56 -3.04
CA PRO A 392 -37.87 -46.49 -1.92
C PRO A 392 -38.00 -45.76 -0.58
N SER A 393 -38.77 -46.33 0.33
CA SER A 393 -38.94 -45.84 1.71
C SER A 393 -37.64 -45.99 2.50
N ASN A 394 -36.88 -44.90 2.60
CA ASN A 394 -35.78 -44.75 3.54
C ASN A 394 -35.58 -43.27 3.88
N THR A 395 -35.01 -43.00 5.04
CA THR A 395 -34.83 -41.64 5.56
C THR A 395 -33.86 -40.82 4.71
N ARG A 396 -32.88 -41.47 4.07
CA ARG A 396 -31.92 -40.81 3.17
C ARG A 396 -32.61 -40.10 2.00
N ASN A 397 -33.62 -40.72 1.38
CA ASN A 397 -34.31 -40.15 0.21
C ASN A 397 -35.07 -38.85 0.49
N PHE A 398 -35.34 -38.56 1.77
CA PHE A 398 -36.06 -37.37 2.23
C PHE A 398 -35.26 -36.59 3.28
N LYS A 399 -33.94 -36.80 3.32
CA LYS A 399 -33.07 -36.35 4.41
C LYS A 399 -33.15 -34.85 4.64
N LEU A 400 -33.23 -34.06 3.54
CA LEU A 400 -33.43 -32.62 3.61
C LEU A 400 -34.63 -32.22 4.48
N CYS A 401 -35.79 -32.85 4.27
CA CYS A 401 -37.00 -32.52 5.02
C CYS A 401 -36.88 -32.95 6.48
N PHE A 402 -36.25 -34.10 6.74
CA PHE A 402 -36.09 -34.63 8.09
C PHE A 402 -35.04 -33.92 8.94
N ASN A 403 -34.38 -32.89 8.41
CA ASN A 403 -33.59 -31.98 9.26
C ASN A 403 -34.48 -31.13 10.17
N CYS A 404 -35.73 -30.86 9.79
CA CYS A 404 -36.69 -30.07 10.57
C CYS A 404 -37.99 -30.84 10.87
N HIS A 405 -38.32 -31.87 10.10
CA HIS A 405 -39.53 -32.68 10.30
C HIS A 405 -39.21 -34.06 10.91
N SER A 406 -40.12 -34.60 11.71
CA SER A 406 -39.93 -35.90 12.35
C SER A 406 -39.94 -37.06 11.34
N GLU A 407 -38.96 -37.96 11.42
CA GLU A 407 -38.94 -39.21 10.64
C GLU A 407 -40.08 -40.15 11.02
N GLU A 408 -40.72 -39.95 12.18
CA GLU A 408 -41.88 -40.72 12.64
C GLU A 408 -43.04 -40.70 11.62
N LEU A 409 -43.12 -39.65 10.79
CA LEU A 409 -44.08 -39.54 9.69
C LEU A 409 -44.03 -40.76 8.77
N MET A 410 -42.86 -41.36 8.55
CA MET A 410 -42.68 -42.54 7.71
C MET A 410 -42.37 -43.83 8.50
N GLN A 411 -42.10 -43.75 9.80
CA GLN A 411 -41.70 -44.91 10.61
C GLN A 411 -42.85 -45.48 11.46
N LEU A 412 -43.79 -44.65 11.90
CA LEU A 412 -44.87 -45.07 12.79
C LEU A 412 -46.15 -45.36 12.01
N GLU A 413 -46.66 -46.59 12.10
CA GLU A 413 -47.93 -46.99 11.45
C GLU A 413 -49.15 -46.32 12.11
N SER A 414 -49.01 -45.89 13.37
CA SER A 414 -50.09 -45.29 14.15
C SER A 414 -49.58 -44.20 15.10
N GLY A 415 -50.44 -43.24 15.42
CA GLY A 415 -50.15 -42.16 16.36
C GLY A 415 -50.70 -40.79 15.94
N ASN A 416 -50.66 -39.84 16.88
CA ASN A 416 -51.02 -38.45 16.64
C ASN A 416 -49.76 -37.63 16.32
N LEU A 417 -49.41 -37.55 15.04
CA LEU A 417 -48.24 -36.80 14.55
C LEU A 417 -48.61 -35.35 14.24
N ALA A 418 -47.58 -34.50 14.13
CA ALA A 418 -47.69 -33.04 14.03
C ALA A 418 -48.61 -32.51 12.89
N THR A 419 -48.87 -33.31 11.85
CA THR A 419 -49.70 -32.90 10.70
C THR A 419 -51.17 -33.30 10.83
N ASN A 420 -51.54 -34.11 11.85
CA ASN A 420 -52.87 -34.69 12.02
C ASN A 420 -53.44 -35.40 10.76
N PHE A 421 -52.56 -35.79 9.82
CA PHE A 421 -52.92 -36.51 8.60
C PHE A 421 -53.05 -38.00 8.93
N ARG A 422 -54.23 -38.37 9.43
CA ARG A 422 -54.52 -39.67 10.01
C ARG A 422 -55.99 -40.04 9.81
N ASN A 423 -56.28 -41.34 9.86
CA ASN A 423 -57.65 -41.86 9.94
C ASN A 423 -57.82 -42.60 11.28
N GLY A 424 -58.45 -41.96 12.25
CA GLY A 424 -58.47 -42.46 13.62
C GLY A 424 -57.05 -42.47 14.19
N ASN A 425 -56.53 -43.65 14.57
CA ASN A 425 -55.13 -43.76 15.03
C ASN A 425 -54.15 -44.11 13.90
N GLN A 426 -54.61 -44.37 12.67
CA GLN A 426 -53.76 -44.77 11.54
C GLN A 426 -53.04 -43.56 10.96
N ASN A 427 -51.70 -43.57 10.93
CA ASN A 427 -50.91 -42.53 10.31
C ASN A 427 -50.96 -42.65 8.76
N LEU A 428 -51.56 -41.68 8.07
CA LEU A 428 -51.68 -41.73 6.62
C LEU A 428 -50.38 -41.31 5.91
N HIS A 429 -49.45 -40.63 6.58
CA HIS A 429 -48.12 -40.41 6.03
C HIS A 429 -47.38 -41.74 5.86
N TYR A 430 -47.46 -42.64 6.85
CA TYR A 430 -46.84 -43.97 6.76
C TYR A 430 -47.34 -44.74 5.53
N GLU A 431 -48.65 -44.72 5.28
CA GLU A 431 -49.25 -45.40 4.12
C GLU A 431 -48.71 -44.90 2.77
N HIS A 432 -48.44 -43.60 2.67
CA HIS A 432 -47.89 -42.99 1.46
C HIS A 432 -46.37 -43.09 1.35
N LEU A 433 -45.68 -43.21 2.48
CA LEU A 433 -44.23 -43.20 2.55
C LEU A 433 -43.60 -44.59 2.72
N LYS A 434 -44.40 -45.67 2.81
CA LYS A 434 -43.90 -47.05 2.96
C LYS A 434 -43.59 -47.77 1.64
N GLY A 435 -42.74 -48.79 1.72
CA GLY A 435 -42.45 -49.72 0.61
C GLY A 435 -41.52 -49.17 -0.46
N GLN A 436 -41.47 -49.83 -1.63
CA GLN A 436 -40.53 -49.49 -2.72
C GLN A 436 -40.98 -48.31 -3.59
N LYS A 437 -42.24 -47.86 -3.43
CA LYS A 437 -42.84 -46.76 -4.20
C LYS A 437 -43.45 -45.72 -3.24
N ALA A 438 -42.68 -45.28 -2.26
CA ALA A 438 -43.04 -44.17 -1.39
C ALA A 438 -43.24 -42.90 -2.23
N ARG A 439 -44.29 -42.13 -1.95
CA ARG A 439 -44.58 -40.86 -2.62
C ARG A 439 -43.58 -39.80 -2.18
N ASN A 440 -43.15 -38.98 -3.13
CA ASN A 440 -42.35 -37.80 -2.82
C ASN A 440 -43.18 -36.76 -2.05
N CYS A 441 -42.62 -36.10 -1.04
CA CYS A 441 -43.32 -35.08 -0.25
C CYS A 441 -43.82 -33.93 -1.14
N ASN A 442 -43.04 -33.55 -2.17
CA ASN A 442 -43.38 -32.50 -3.12
C ASN A 442 -44.53 -32.87 -4.06
N LEU A 443 -45.00 -34.12 -4.05
CA LEU A 443 -46.20 -34.51 -4.80
C LEU A 443 -47.43 -33.90 -4.15
N CYS A 444 -47.45 -33.81 -2.81
CA CYS A 444 -48.59 -33.32 -2.02
C CYS A 444 -48.35 -31.94 -1.41
N HIS A 445 -47.09 -31.53 -1.20
CA HIS A 445 -46.76 -30.26 -0.56
C HIS A 445 -46.04 -29.28 -1.50
N ASP A 446 -46.33 -27.99 -1.38
CA ASP A 446 -45.52 -26.92 -1.96
C ASP A 446 -44.46 -26.46 -0.93
N MET A 447 -43.19 -26.73 -1.23
CA MET A 447 -42.09 -26.63 -0.26
C MET A 447 -41.67 -25.18 0.08
N HIS A 448 -42.12 -24.20 -0.71
CA HIS A 448 -41.82 -22.78 -0.49
C HIS A 448 -43.02 -22.02 0.06
N ALA A 449 -44.16 -22.10 -0.62
CA ALA A 449 -45.42 -21.51 -0.17
C ALA A 449 -46.61 -22.15 -0.90
N GLY A 450 -47.77 -22.19 -0.23
CA GLY A 450 -49.00 -22.79 -0.73
C GLY A 450 -50.25 -22.04 -0.28
N ASP A 451 -51.40 -22.40 -0.84
CA ASP A 451 -52.70 -21.76 -0.55
C ASP A 451 -53.38 -22.34 0.70
N ASN A 452 -53.02 -23.58 1.07
CA ASN A 452 -53.63 -24.31 2.18
C ASN A 452 -52.69 -24.44 3.38
N GLU A 453 -53.28 -24.70 4.55
CA GLU A 453 -52.55 -25.07 5.75
C GLU A 453 -51.66 -26.31 5.50
N HIS A 454 -50.55 -26.39 6.22
CA HIS A 454 -49.51 -27.40 6.00
C HIS A 454 -48.96 -27.46 4.56
N LEU A 455 -49.17 -26.40 3.78
CA LEU A 455 -48.67 -26.25 2.40
C LEU A 455 -49.19 -27.33 1.45
N ILE A 456 -50.38 -27.87 1.72
CA ILE A 456 -50.97 -28.93 0.90
C ILE A 456 -51.40 -28.35 -0.45
N LYS A 457 -51.05 -29.04 -1.53
CA LYS A 457 -51.43 -28.67 -2.91
C LYS A 457 -52.93 -28.82 -3.13
N ASN A 458 -53.51 -27.94 -3.94
CA ASN A 458 -54.90 -28.06 -4.40
C ASN A 458 -55.10 -29.19 -5.42
N LYS A 459 -54.06 -29.51 -6.17
CA LYS A 459 -54.10 -30.51 -7.24
C LYS A 459 -52.77 -31.23 -7.32
N ILE A 460 -52.80 -32.51 -7.69
CA ILE A 460 -51.61 -33.27 -8.05
C ILE A 460 -51.71 -33.76 -9.48
N GLN A 461 -50.56 -33.76 -10.17
CA GLN A 461 -50.47 -34.29 -11.53
C GLN A 461 -50.17 -35.78 -11.47
N PHE A 462 -51.08 -36.62 -11.99
CA PHE A 462 -50.88 -38.05 -12.14
C PHE A 462 -50.95 -38.45 -13.62
N GLY A 463 -49.79 -38.49 -14.28
CA GLY A 463 -49.73 -38.66 -15.73
C GLY A 463 -50.35 -37.46 -16.45
N GLN A 464 -51.42 -37.69 -17.23
CA GLN A 464 -52.18 -36.63 -17.91
C GLN A 464 -53.36 -36.10 -17.08
N TRP A 465 -53.63 -36.70 -15.92
CA TRP A 465 -54.78 -36.34 -15.09
C TRP A 465 -54.36 -35.38 -13.96
N GLU A 466 -55.02 -34.22 -13.89
CA GLU A 466 -55.01 -33.36 -12.71
C GLU A 466 -56.03 -33.88 -11.69
N MET A 467 -55.56 -34.47 -10.60
CA MET A 467 -56.42 -34.93 -9.52
C MET A 467 -56.54 -33.83 -8.45
N PRO A 468 -57.75 -33.35 -8.12
CA PRO A 468 -57.94 -32.42 -7.01
C PRO A 468 -57.61 -33.10 -5.68
N MET A 469 -57.05 -32.32 -4.76
CA MET A 469 -56.76 -32.73 -3.39
C MET A 469 -57.73 -32.01 -2.46
N GLU A 470 -58.58 -32.77 -1.77
CA GLU A 470 -59.54 -32.26 -0.81
C GLU A 470 -59.18 -32.77 0.59
N PHE A 471 -58.29 -32.06 1.28
CA PHE A 471 -57.98 -32.34 2.67
C PHE A 471 -59.00 -31.66 3.58
N ASN A 472 -59.75 -32.45 4.35
CA ASN A 472 -60.79 -31.96 5.26
C ASN A 472 -60.43 -32.33 6.70
N PRO A 473 -59.88 -31.41 7.50
CA PRO A 473 -59.49 -31.73 8.87
C PRO A 473 -60.71 -32.08 9.73
N SER A 474 -60.58 -33.14 10.55
CA SER A 474 -61.59 -33.56 11.53
C SER A 474 -60.95 -33.88 12.89
N GLU A 475 -61.76 -34.05 13.94
CA GLU A 475 -61.30 -34.47 15.27
C GLU A 475 -60.53 -35.82 15.24
N ASN A 476 -60.88 -36.70 14.29
CA ASN A 476 -60.26 -38.01 14.11
C ASN A 476 -59.13 -38.02 13.05
N GLY A 477 -58.67 -36.84 12.63
CA GLY A 477 -57.75 -36.67 11.51
C GLY A 477 -58.47 -36.46 10.17
N GLY A 478 -57.75 -35.92 9.20
CA GLY A 478 -58.27 -35.56 7.86
C GLY A 478 -57.56 -36.31 6.75
#